data_AF-A0A9Q9MYM5-F1
#
_entry.id   AF-A0A9Q9MYM5-F1
#
_cell.length_a   1.000
_cell.length_b   1.000
_cell.length_c   1.000
_cell.angle_alpha   90.00
_cell.angle_beta   90.00
_cell.angle_gamma   90.00
#
_symmetry.space_group_name_H-M   'P 1'
#
loop_
_entity.id
_entity.type
_entity.pdbx_description
1 polymer ?
#
loop_
_entity_poly.entity_id
_entity_poly.type
_entity_poly.pdbx_seq_one_letter_code
_entity_poly.pdbx_strand_id
1 'polypeptide(L)'
;MPMTKQRLDIPLQLKSVSDSGEFEGYGSVFGVKDSYDDVVVPGAFSASLQAWKEKNALPALLWQHRMDEPIGIYTEMKEDEVGLYVKGRLLIDDDPLSKRAHAHMKAGSLTGLSIGYMLKDWEYDRVKGVFLLKEIDLWEVSLVTFPSNDEARVSDVKSAFARGETPSQKSIERVLRDVGLSHTQAKAFMAWGYSALSQRDAEGVDTALNALKNIKF
;
A
#
# COMPACT_ATOMS: atom_id res chain seq x y z
N MET A 1 -9.77 -16.34 23.29
CA MET A 1 -9.87 -14.98 22.69
C MET A 1 -10.28 -15.14 21.24
N PRO A 2 -11.22 -14.34 20.71
CA PRO A 2 -11.61 -14.44 19.31
C PRO A 2 -10.40 -14.10 18.43
N MET A 3 -10.07 -15.00 17.50
CA MET A 3 -8.93 -14.87 16.59
C MET A 3 -9.32 -13.91 15.46
N THR A 4 -8.98 -12.63 15.62
CA THR A 4 -9.26 -11.61 14.59
C THR A 4 -8.18 -11.67 13.51
N LYS A 5 -8.55 -12.03 12.28
CA LYS A 5 -7.68 -11.87 11.10
C LYS A 5 -7.43 -10.39 10.88
N GLN A 6 -6.17 -10.01 10.70
CA GLN A 6 -5.79 -8.64 10.40
C GLN A 6 -5.37 -8.52 8.93
N ARG A 7 -5.45 -7.29 8.43
CA ARG A 7 -5.06 -6.92 7.08
C ARG A 7 -4.16 -5.71 7.19
N LEU A 8 -3.04 -5.77 6.48
CA LEU A 8 -2.09 -4.68 6.40
C LEU A 8 -1.94 -4.43 4.91
N ASP A 9 -2.56 -3.36 4.45
CA ASP A 9 -2.53 -3.01 3.04
C ASP A 9 -1.46 -1.94 2.84
N ILE A 10 -0.40 -2.27 2.09
CA ILE A 10 0.70 -1.33 1.80
C ILE A 10 0.67 -1.01 0.29
N PRO A 11 0.76 0.27 -0.13
CA PRO A 11 0.80 0.71 -1.49
C PRO A 11 2.15 0.30 -1.99
N LEU A 12 2.13 -0.80 -2.72
CA LEU A 12 3.37 -1.41 -3.06
C LEU A 12 3.34 -1.77 -4.51
N GLN A 13 4.27 -1.12 -5.19
CA GLN A 13 4.39 -1.13 -6.62
C GLN A 13 4.54 -2.56 -7.09
N LEU A 14 3.53 -2.98 -7.83
CA LEU A 14 3.70 -3.91 -8.92
C LEU A 14 4.83 -3.37 -9.81
N LYS A 15 6.04 -3.93 -9.67
CA LYS A 15 7.24 -3.42 -10.35
C LYS A 15 7.19 -3.73 -11.84
N SER A 16 6.64 -4.88 -12.19
CA SER A 16 6.45 -5.31 -13.57
C SER A 16 5.29 -6.29 -13.68
N VAL A 17 4.70 -6.33 -14.86
CA VAL A 17 3.73 -7.34 -15.28
C VAL A 17 4.11 -7.76 -16.70
N SER A 18 4.35 -9.04 -16.90
CA SER A 18 4.62 -9.58 -18.22
C SER A 18 3.32 -9.88 -18.97
N ASP A 19 3.42 -10.08 -20.29
CA ASP A 19 2.28 -10.59 -21.08
C ASP A 19 1.88 -12.01 -20.69
N SER A 20 2.77 -12.80 -20.08
CA SER A 20 2.51 -14.14 -19.56
C SER A 20 1.87 -14.16 -18.16
N GLY A 21 1.53 -13.00 -17.60
CA GLY A 21 0.87 -12.89 -16.29
C GLY A 21 1.81 -13.05 -15.10
N GLU A 22 3.12 -13.00 -15.33
CA GLU A 22 4.12 -12.95 -14.26
C GLU A 22 4.22 -11.52 -13.72
N PHE A 23 4.44 -11.40 -12.42
CA PHE A 23 4.63 -10.12 -11.76
C PHE A 23 5.54 -10.24 -10.55
N GLU A 24 6.08 -9.11 -10.14
CA GLU A 24 6.87 -8.99 -8.92
C GLU A 24 6.60 -7.67 -8.21
N GLY A 25 6.87 -7.66 -6.92
CA GLY A 25 6.66 -6.49 -6.07
C GLY A 25 7.02 -6.82 -4.64
N TYR A 26 6.61 -5.94 -3.74
CA TYR A 26 6.63 -6.23 -2.33
C TYR A 26 5.20 -6.37 -1.83
N GLY A 27 4.92 -7.29 -0.91
CA GLY A 27 3.64 -7.39 -0.21
C GLY A 27 3.58 -6.48 1.03
N SER A 28 4.75 -6.17 1.61
CA SER A 28 4.91 -5.27 2.75
C SER A 28 6.31 -4.64 2.72
N VAL A 29 6.43 -3.40 3.22
CA VAL A 29 7.71 -2.70 3.46
C VAL A 29 7.90 -2.50 4.96
N PHE A 30 9.12 -2.63 5.44
CA PHE A 30 9.43 -2.45 6.85
C PHE A 30 9.49 -0.98 7.27
N GLY A 31 9.16 -0.72 8.54
CA GLY A 31 9.29 0.61 9.14
C GLY A 31 8.28 1.64 8.64
N VAL A 32 7.38 1.25 7.73
CA VAL A 32 6.32 2.10 7.20
C VAL A 32 5.07 1.91 8.06
N LYS A 33 4.56 3.04 8.57
CA LYS A 33 3.30 3.10 9.29
C LYS A 33 2.13 2.99 8.32
N ASP A 34 1.20 2.10 8.57
CA ASP A 34 0.00 1.92 7.75
C ASP A 34 -1.21 2.73 8.28
N SER A 35 -2.36 2.59 7.61
CA SER A 35 -3.61 3.28 8.00
C SER A 35 -4.22 2.83 9.33
N TYR A 36 -3.75 1.73 9.92
CA TYR A 36 -4.17 1.20 11.22
C TYR A 36 -3.14 1.47 12.33
N ASP A 37 -2.15 2.32 12.06
CA ASP A 37 -1.02 2.61 12.93
C ASP A 37 -0.09 1.41 13.18
N ASP A 38 -0.10 0.40 12.30
CA ASP A 38 0.78 -0.77 12.35
C ASP A 38 2.08 -0.50 11.57
N VAL A 39 3.19 -1.05 12.07
CA VAL A 39 4.51 -1.01 11.45
C VAL A 39 5.11 -2.41 11.51
N VAL A 40 5.33 -3.02 10.35
CA VAL A 40 6.04 -4.30 10.28
C VAL A 40 7.53 -4.08 10.49
N VAL A 41 8.15 -4.86 11.36
CA VAL A 41 9.59 -4.81 11.62
C VAL A 41 10.32 -5.94 10.88
N PRO A 42 11.62 -5.77 10.56
CA PRO A 42 12.43 -6.86 10.02
C PRO A 42 12.39 -8.10 10.91
N GLY A 43 12.29 -9.28 10.30
CA GLY A 43 12.12 -10.57 10.98
C GLY A 43 10.66 -11.01 11.12
N ALA A 44 9.68 -10.11 10.96
CA ALA A 44 8.28 -10.41 11.25
C ALA A 44 7.66 -11.54 10.41
N PHE A 45 8.17 -11.79 9.20
CA PHE A 45 7.68 -12.86 8.33
C PHE A 45 8.47 -14.16 8.46
N SER A 46 9.65 -14.12 9.08
CA SER A 46 10.63 -15.21 9.04
C SER A 46 10.07 -16.54 9.52
N ALA A 47 9.38 -16.55 10.66
CA ALA A 47 8.78 -17.77 11.22
C ALA A 47 7.67 -18.34 10.31
N SER A 48 6.82 -17.47 9.75
CA SER A 48 5.72 -17.90 8.88
C SER A 48 6.24 -18.44 7.55
N LEU A 49 7.21 -17.77 6.93
CA LEU A 49 7.82 -18.24 5.67
C LEU A 49 8.53 -19.59 5.85
N GLN A 50 9.19 -19.79 6.99
CA GLN A 50 9.78 -21.09 7.33
C GLN A 50 8.72 -22.19 7.48
N ALA A 51 7.59 -21.90 8.15
CA ALA A 51 6.49 -22.84 8.29
C ALA A 51 5.81 -23.19 6.95
N TRP A 52 5.74 -22.25 6.01
CA TRP A 52 5.27 -22.51 4.64
C TRP A 52 6.25 -23.38 3.85
N LYS A 53 7.55 -23.10 3.97
CA LYS A 53 8.61 -23.89 3.33
C LYS A 53 8.59 -25.35 3.79
N GLU A 54 8.36 -25.61 5.08
CA GLU A 54 8.23 -26.97 5.63
C GLU A 54 7.04 -27.75 5.04
N LYS A 55 6.00 -27.05 4.60
CA LYS A 55 4.84 -27.62 3.90
C LYS A 55 5.03 -27.74 2.39
N ASN A 56 6.19 -27.35 1.87
CA ASN A 56 6.47 -27.22 0.45
C ASN A 56 5.41 -26.37 -0.28
N ALA A 57 5.03 -25.25 0.33
CA ALA A 57 3.99 -24.35 -0.16
C ALA A 57 4.37 -22.88 0.12
N LEU A 58 3.55 -21.96 -0.40
CA LEU A 58 3.66 -20.52 -0.17
C LEU A 58 2.27 -19.97 0.21
N PRO A 59 2.20 -18.77 0.82
CA PRO A 59 0.94 -18.05 1.03
C PRO A 59 0.11 -17.93 -0.25
N ALA A 60 -1.21 -17.79 -0.11
CA ALA A 60 -2.11 -17.73 -1.25
C ALA A 60 -2.02 -16.39 -2.01
N LEU A 61 -2.17 -16.45 -3.34
CA LEU A 61 -2.38 -15.28 -4.19
C LEU A 61 -3.87 -15.12 -4.48
N LEU A 62 -4.50 -14.14 -3.86
CA LEU A 62 -5.96 -13.95 -3.89
C LEU A 62 -6.38 -12.66 -4.60
N TRP A 63 -7.64 -12.64 -5.03
CA TRP A 63 -8.31 -11.42 -5.48
C TRP A 63 -8.95 -10.68 -4.31
N GLN A 64 -8.50 -9.46 -4.00
CA GLN A 64 -9.17 -8.56 -3.05
C GLN A 64 -9.48 -9.21 -1.68
N HIS A 65 -8.55 -9.99 -1.13
CA HIS A 65 -8.72 -10.71 0.15
C HIS A 65 -9.81 -11.80 0.16
N ARG A 66 -10.30 -12.22 -1.01
CA ARG A 66 -11.33 -13.26 -1.13
C ARG A 66 -10.70 -14.64 -1.10
N MET A 67 -10.87 -15.34 0.01
CA MET A 67 -10.30 -16.68 0.25
C MET A 67 -10.87 -17.76 -0.68
N ASP A 68 -12.02 -17.50 -1.28
CA ASP A 68 -12.68 -18.34 -2.28
C ASP A 68 -12.23 -18.03 -3.72
N GLU A 69 -11.40 -17.00 -3.94
CA GLU A 69 -11.02 -16.51 -5.26
C GLU A 69 -9.47 -16.46 -5.41
N PRO A 70 -8.78 -17.62 -5.43
CA PRO A 70 -7.37 -17.68 -5.80
C PRO A 70 -7.21 -17.39 -7.30
N ILE A 71 -6.22 -16.58 -7.65
CA ILE A 71 -6.00 -16.09 -9.03
C ILE A 71 -4.60 -16.44 -9.58
N GLY A 72 -3.88 -17.31 -8.88
CA GLY A 72 -2.52 -17.65 -9.26
C GLY A 72 -1.73 -18.27 -8.13
N ILE A 73 -0.42 -18.29 -8.34
CA ILE A 73 0.55 -18.80 -7.37
C ILE A 73 1.69 -17.81 -7.20
N TYR A 74 2.28 -17.81 -6.01
CA TYR A 74 3.62 -17.26 -5.83
C TYR A 74 4.66 -18.30 -6.26
N THR A 75 5.74 -17.83 -6.89
CA THR A 75 6.91 -18.62 -7.30
C THR A 75 8.13 -18.30 -6.45
N GLU A 76 8.18 -17.09 -5.87
CA GLU A 76 9.20 -16.68 -4.91
C GLU A 76 8.54 -15.79 -3.84
N MET A 77 8.89 -16.00 -2.58
CA MET A 77 8.53 -15.12 -1.48
C MET A 77 9.66 -15.12 -0.47
N LYS A 78 10.17 -13.95 -0.12
CA LYS A 78 11.27 -13.82 0.83
C LYS A 78 11.21 -12.49 1.55
N GLU A 79 11.84 -12.48 2.70
CA GLU A 79 12.17 -11.26 3.40
C GLU A 79 13.53 -10.72 2.89
N ASP A 80 13.62 -9.42 2.64
CA ASP A 80 14.87 -8.72 2.34
C ASP A 80 14.98 -7.43 3.17
N GLU A 81 16.00 -6.59 2.91
CA GLU A 81 16.23 -5.34 3.65
C GLU A 81 15.09 -4.31 3.50
N VAL A 82 14.26 -4.44 2.47
CA VAL A 82 13.13 -3.55 2.19
C VAL A 82 11.86 -4.06 2.86
N GLY A 83 11.59 -5.37 2.76
CA GLY A 83 10.34 -5.95 3.23
C GLY A 83 10.07 -7.37 2.75
N LEU A 84 8.80 -7.69 2.56
CA LEU A 84 8.34 -8.96 2.01
C LEU A 84 8.32 -8.88 0.48
N TYR A 85 9.37 -9.37 -0.17
CA TYR A 85 9.44 -9.48 -1.62
C TYR A 85 8.67 -10.69 -2.15
N VAL A 86 7.96 -10.51 -3.26
CA VAL A 86 7.18 -11.57 -3.91
C VAL A 86 7.37 -11.59 -5.43
N LYS A 87 7.37 -12.79 -6.00
CA LYS A 87 7.13 -13.04 -7.43
C LYS A 87 5.98 -14.02 -7.59
N GLY A 88 5.06 -13.72 -8.48
CA GLY A 88 3.90 -14.56 -8.74
C GLY A 88 3.57 -14.67 -10.21
N ARG A 89 2.66 -15.61 -10.50
CA ARG A 89 2.11 -15.84 -11.84
C ARG A 89 0.60 -16.04 -11.73
N LEU A 90 -0.13 -15.26 -12.52
CA LEU A 90 -1.57 -15.39 -12.69
C LEU A 90 -1.91 -16.52 -13.66
N LEU A 91 -3.05 -17.20 -13.44
CA LEU A 91 -3.54 -18.25 -14.34
C LEU A 91 -4.35 -17.65 -15.50
N ILE A 92 -3.74 -16.75 -16.28
CA ILE A 92 -4.43 -15.91 -17.27
C ILE A 92 -5.10 -16.67 -18.42
N ASP A 93 -4.63 -17.88 -18.72
CA ASP A 93 -5.14 -18.71 -19.81
C ASP A 93 -6.29 -19.63 -19.36
N ASP A 94 -6.31 -19.99 -18.07
CA ASP A 94 -7.21 -21.01 -17.51
C ASP A 94 -8.34 -20.42 -16.65
N ASP A 95 -8.11 -19.25 -16.04
CA ASP A 95 -9.05 -18.61 -15.13
C ASP A 95 -9.50 -17.21 -15.63
N PRO A 96 -10.80 -17.03 -15.92
CA PRO A 96 -11.35 -15.72 -16.30
C PRO A 96 -11.09 -14.61 -15.29
N LEU A 97 -11.06 -14.92 -13.98
CA LEU A 97 -10.81 -13.92 -12.95
C LEU A 97 -9.34 -13.46 -12.99
N SER A 98 -8.41 -14.40 -13.08
CA SER A 98 -6.98 -14.14 -13.30
C SER A 98 -6.73 -13.29 -14.56
N LYS A 99 -7.41 -13.62 -15.66
CA LYS A 99 -7.32 -12.85 -16.92
C LYS A 99 -7.82 -11.42 -16.75
N ARG A 100 -8.94 -11.23 -16.02
CA ARG A 100 -9.46 -9.91 -15.69
C ARG A 100 -8.48 -9.13 -14.81
N ALA A 101 -7.91 -9.77 -13.78
CA ALA A 101 -6.93 -9.15 -12.91
C ALA A 101 -5.72 -8.64 -13.71
N HIS A 102 -5.16 -9.49 -14.57
CA HIS A 102 -4.05 -9.14 -15.47
C HIS A 102 -4.37 -7.94 -16.37
N ALA A 103 -5.56 -7.91 -16.98
CA ALA A 103 -5.98 -6.78 -17.80
C ALA A 103 -6.03 -5.47 -17.00
N HIS A 104 -6.56 -5.50 -15.77
CA HIS A 104 -6.60 -4.33 -14.90
C HIS A 104 -5.22 -3.91 -14.36
N MET A 105 -4.31 -4.86 -14.16
CA MET A 105 -2.92 -4.56 -13.81
C MET A 105 -2.22 -3.84 -14.96
N LYS A 106 -2.35 -4.34 -16.18
CA LYS A 106 -1.80 -3.69 -17.38
C LYS A 106 -2.40 -2.31 -17.64
N ALA A 107 -3.69 -2.15 -17.35
CA ALA A 107 -4.39 -0.87 -17.47
C ALA A 107 -4.10 0.11 -16.32
N GLY A 108 -3.44 -0.35 -15.24
CA GLY A 108 -3.15 0.48 -14.07
C GLY A 108 -4.34 0.76 -13.15
N SER A 109 -5.43 0.00 -13.25
CA SER A 109 -6.59 0.11 -12.35
C SER A 109 -6.57 -0.91 -11.21
N LEU A 110 -5.61 -1.83 -11.21
CA LEU A 110 -5.30 -2.74 -10.11
C LEU A 110 -3.79 -2.67 -9.86
N THR A 111 -3.40 -1.94 -8.82
CA THR A 111 -2.02 -1.44 -8.67
C THR A 111 -1.33 -1.84 -7.37
N GLY A 112 -2.07 -2.44 -6.43
CA GLY A 112 -1.58 -2.72 -5.09
C GLY A 112 -1.47 -4.20 -4.76
N LEU A 113 -0.61 -4.48 -3.79
CA LEU A 113 -0.57 -5.71 -3.03
C LEU A 113 -1.02 -5.44 -1.60
N SER A 114 -1.54 -6.46 -0.93
CA SER A 114 -1.89 -6.37 0.49
C SER A 114 -1.73 -7.72 1.16
N ILE A 115 -1.34 -7.74 2.43
CA ILE A 115 -1.17 -8.98 3.18
C ILE A 115 -2.36 -9.26 4.09
N GLY A 116 -2.71 -10.53 4.17
CA GLY A 116 -3.63 -11.08 5.15
C GLY A 116 -2.87 -11.98 6.10
N TYR A 117 -2.97 -11.69 7.40
CA TYR A 117 -2.17 -12.36 8.42
C TYR A 117 -2.93 -12.48 9.74
N MET A 118 -2.33 -13.22 10.66
CA MET A 118 -2.68 -13.21 12.07
C MET A 118 -1.50 -12.69 12.89
N LEU A 119 -1.75 -11.79 13.82
CA LEU A 119 -0.73 -11.35 14.78
C LEU A 119 -0.30 -12.50 15.69
N LYS A 120 1.01 -12.63 15.88
CA LYS A 120 1.62 -13.55 16.85
C LYS A 120 2.35 -12.79 17.95
N ASP A 121 3.17 -11.81 17.59
CA ASP A 121 3.87 -10.93 18.54
C ASP A 121 3.86 -9.48 18.06
N TRP A 122 3.67 -8.56 19.00
CA TRP A 122 3.61 -7.12 18.74
C TRP A 122 3.94 -6.31 19.99
N GLU A 123 4.36 -5.06 19.78
CA GLU A 123 4.60 -4.08 20.85
C GLU A 123 3.99 -2.73 20.48
N TYR A 124 3.38 -2.03 21.43
CA TYR A 124 2.93 -0.66 21.21
C TYR A 124 4.03 0.35 21.60
N ASP A 125 4.60 1.03 20.60
CA ASP A 125 5.53 2.14 20.80
C ASP A 125 4.73 3.40 21.14
N ARG A 126 4.71 3.75 22.43
CA ARG A 126 3.99 4.92 22.94
C ARG A 126 4.56 6.26 22.45
N VAL A 127 5.83 6.31 22.09
CA VAL A 127 6.49 7.54 21.64
C VAL A 127 6.08 7.84 20.20
N LYS A 128 6.07 6.80 19.36
CA LYS A 128 5.68 6.91 17.95
C LYS A 128 4.17 6.78 17.71
N GLY A 129 3.43 6.24 18.68
CA GLY A 129 2.00 5.97 18.54
C GLY A 129 1.71 4.95 17.45
N VAL A 130 2.45 3.83 17.46
CA VAL A 130 2.34 2.74 16.48
C VAL A 130 2.42 1.37 17.14
N PHE A 131 1.81 0.37 16.53
CA PHE A 131 2.02 -1.03 16.85
C PHE A 131 3.15 -1.60 15.99
N LEU A 132 4.25 -1.97 16.63
CA LEU A 132 5.35 -2.69 16.01
C LEU A 132 4.98 -4.16 15.90
N LEU A 133 4.74 -4.65 14.68
CA LEU A 133 4.41 -6.06 14.42
C LEU A 133 5.72 -6.84 14.32
N LYS A 134 5.99 -7.68 15.32
CA LYS A 134 7.27 -8.41 15.50
C LYS A 134 7.24 -9.82 14.94
N GLU A 135 6.07 -10.46 14.98
CA GLU A 135 5.86 -11.76 14.37
C GLU A 135 4.43 -11.85 13.86
N ILE A 136 4.30 -12.24 12.59
CA ILE A 136 3.01 -12.47 11.97
C ILE A 136 2.96 -13.84 11.31
N ASP A 137 1.77 -14.43 11.35
CA ASP A 137 1.44 -15.62 10.58
C ASP A 137 0.78 -15.18 9.28
N LEU A 138 1.57 -15.13 8.21
CA LEU A 138 1.19 -14.69 6.88
C LEU A 138 0.39 -15.79 6.16
N TRP A 139 -0.81 -15.46 5.72
CA TRP A 139 -1.73 -16.40 5.08
C TRP A 139 -1.80 -16.20 3.58
N GLU A 140 -1.82 -14.94 3.15
CA GLU A 140 -2.04 -14.57 1.77
C GLU A 140 -1.44 -13.20 1.47
N VAL A 141 -1.16 -12.99 0.19
CA VAL A 141 -0.87 -11.67 -0.36
C VAL A 141 -1.80 -11.49 -1.58
N SER A 142 -2.66 -10.49 -1.51
CA SER A 142 -3.75 -10.23 -2.47
C SER A 142 -3.38 -9.15 -3.47
N LEU A 143 -3.89 -9.27 -4.70
CA LEU A 143 -4.02 -8.11 -5.58
C LEU A 143 -5.22 -7.27 -5.17
N VAL A 144 -4.99 -5.96 -4.97
CA VAL A 144 -6.01 -5.03 -4.48
C VAL A 144 -6.10 -3.77 -5.35
N THR A 145 -7.32 -3.22 -5.45
CA THR A 145 -7.55 -1.97 -6.20
C THR A 145 -7.05 -0.76 -5.43
N PHE A 146 -7.27 -0.77 -4.12
CA PHE A 146 -6.90 0.32 -3.23
C PHE A 146 -6.04 -0.24 -2.10
N PRO A 147 -4.70 -0.22 -2.22
CA PRO A 147 -3.85 -0.52 -1.08
C PRO A 147 -3.93 0.62 -0.05
N SER A 148 -3.90 0.30 1.24
CA SER A 148 -4.18 1.24 2.35
C SER A 148 -2.96 2.00 2.88
N ASN A 149 -2.11 2.56 2.01
CA ASN A 149 -1.19 3.63 2.45
C ASN A 149 -1.05 4.73 1.40
N ASP A 150 -0.50 5.82 1.90
CA ASP A 150 -0.78 7.18 1.51
C ASP A 150 0.26 7.72 0.55
N GLU A 151 1.40 7.05 0.38
CA GLU A 151 2.46 7.46 -0.55
C GLU A 151 2.06 7.38 -2.03
N ALA A 152 1.32 6.35 -2.44
CA ALA A 152 0.76 6.29 -3.80
C ALA A 152 -0.27 7.40 -4.02
N ARG A 153 -1.05 7.77 -2.98
CA ARG A 153 -2.02 8.86 -3.03
C ARG A 153 -1.36 10.24 -3.04
N VAL A 154 -0.28 10.42 -2.29
CA VAL A 154 0.59 11.60 -2.35
C VAL A 154 1.19 11.72 -3.75
N SER A 155 1.63 10.60 -4.34
CA SER A 155 2.11 10.55 -5.73
C SER A 155 1.02 10.92 -6.74
N ASP A 156 -0.22 10.46 -6.56
CA ASP A 156 -1.35 10.79 -7.42
C ASP A 156 -1.73 12.27 -7.33
N VAL A 157 -1.75 12.85 -6.13
CA VAL A 157 -1.99 14.28 -5.92
C VAL A 157 -0.85 15.12 -6.52
N LYS A 158 0.41 14.71 -6.31
CA LYS A 158 1.57 15.35 -6.95
C LYS A 158 1.51 15.25 -8.48
N SER A 159 1.07 14.11 -9.01
CA SER A 159 0.96 13.87 -10.45
C SER A 159 -0.20 14.68 -11.07
N ALA A 160 -1.32 14.82 -10.38
CA ALA A 160 -2.42 15.69 -10.79
C ALA A 160 -1.97 17.15 -10.86
N PHE A 161 -1.23 17.63 -9.83
CA PHE A 161 -0.61 18.97 -9.88
C PHE A 161 0.39 19.11 -11.04
N ALA A 162 1.21 18.09 -11.29
CA ALA A 162 2.16 18.09 -12.42
C ALA A 162 1.47 18.11 -13.79
N ARG A 163 0.24 17.60 -13.89
CA ARG A 163 -0.62 17.68 -15.10
C ARG A 163 -1.45 18.97 -15.16
N GLY A 164 -1.33 19.88 -14.19
CA GLY A 164 -2.13 21.11 -14.12
C GLY A 164 -3.59 20.89 -13.70
N GLU A 165 -3.92 19.69 -13.20
CA GLU A 165 -5.23 19.36 -12.64
C GLU A 165 -5.28 19.80 -11.18
N THR A 166 -6.45 20.27 -10.72
CA THR A 166 -6.68 20.56 -9.30
C THR A 166 -7.44 19.39 -8.66
N PRO A 167 -6.81 18.60 -7.77
CA PRO A 167 -7.51 17.52 -7.06
C PRO A 167 -8.64 18.06 -6.18
N SER A 168 -9.58 17.19 -5.81
CA SER A 168 -10.72 17.59 -4.96
C SER A 168 -10.26 18.05 -3.58
N GLN A 169 -11.03 18.93 -2.92
CA GLN A 169 -10.73 19.40 -1.56
C GLN A 169 -10.54 18.24 -0.57
N LYS A 170 -11.41 17.23 -0.64
CA LYS A 170 -11.32 16.03 0.21
C LYS A 170 -10.03 15.25 -0.04
N SER A 171 -9.53 15.22 -1.28
CA SER A 171 -8.29 14.53 -1.65
C SER A 171 -7.07 15.24 -1.06
N ILE A 172 -7.02 16.57 -1.14
CA ILE A 172 -5.89 17.37 -0.61
C ILE A 172 -5.92 17.42 0.91
N GLU A 173 -7.10 17.60 1.52
CA GLU A 173 -7.25 17.56 2.99
C GLU A 173 -6.80 16.22 3.56
N ARG A 174 -7.12 15.12 2.88
CA ARG A 174 -6.67 13.79 3.27
C ARG A 174 -5.16 13.66 3.14
N VAL A 175 -4.56 14.05 2.01
CA VAL A 175 -3.09 14.08 1.84
C VAL A 175 -2.38 14.93 2.91
N LEU A 176 -2.95 16.07 3.29
CA LEU A 176 -2.37 16.92 4.34
C LEU A 176 -2.39 16.23 5.70
N ARG A 177 -3.45 15.47 5.99
CA ARG A 177 -3.52 14.66 7.21
C ARG A 177 -2.55 13.50 7.18
N ASP A 178 -2.39 12.88 6.02
CA ASP A 178 -1.48 11.76 5.79
C ASP A 178 0.00 12.16 6.00
N VAL A 179 0.37 13.41 5.65
CA VAL A 179 1.71 13.96 5.93
C VAL A 179 1.87 14.52 7.36
N GLY A 180 0.93 14.22 8.26
CA GLY A 180 1.05 14.50 9.69
C GLY A 180 0.37 15.77 10.20
N LEU A 181 -0.40 16.49 9.37
CA LEU A 181 -1.19 17.63 9.87
C LEU A 181 -2.43 17.12 10.63
N SER A 182 -2.69 17.69 11.80
CA SER A 182 -3.95 17.46 12.52
C SER A 182 -5.15 17.93 11.67
N HIS A 183 -6.34 17.41 11.96
CA HIS A 183 -7.57 17.80 11.29
C HIS A 183 -7.78 19.34 11.26
N THR A 184 -7.41 20.03 12.34
CA THR A 184 -7.47 21.49 12.43
C THR A 184 -6.44 22.18 11.54
N GLN A 185 -5.21 21.65 11.50
CA GLN A 185 -4.12 22.17 10.65
C GLN A 185 -4.40 21.95 9.16
N ALA A 186 -4.87 20.76 8.78
CA ALA A 186 -5.25 20.44 7.41
C ALA A 186 -6.41 21.33 6.94
N LYS A 187 -7.43 21.54 7.77
CA LYS A 187 -8.55 22.43 7.46
C LYS A 187 -8.13 23.90 7.33
N ALA A 188 -7.22 24.37 8.19
CA ALA A 188 -6.65 25.71 8.11
C ALA A 188 -5.81 25.91 6.83
N PHE A 189 -4.98 24.91 6.48
CA PHE A 189 -4.20 24.91 5.24
C PHE A 189 -5.12 24.88 4.01
N MET A 190 -6.16 24.06 4.01
CA MET A 190 -7.15 24.00 2.92
C MET A 190 -7.92 25.31 2.74
N ALA A 191 -8.29 25.99 3.82
CA ALA A 191 -8.98 27.28 3.76
C ALA A 191 -8.14 28.39 3.09
N TRP A 192 -6.82 28.35 3.26
CA TRP A 192 -5.89 29.31 2.66
C TRP A 192 -5.35 28.86 1.29
N GLY A 193 -4.84 27.65 1.18
CA GLY A 193 -4.14 27.14 0.00
C GLY A 193 -5.04 26.65 -1.13
N TYR A 194 -6.21 26.07 -0.84
CA TYR A 194 -7.13 25.62 -1.90
C TYR A 194 -7.76 26.80 -2.65
N SER A 195 -8.07 27.87 -1.91
CA SER A 195 -8.59 29.13 -2.44
C SER A 195 -7.62 29.73 -3.47
N ALA A 196 -6.31 29.72 -3.16
CA ALA A 196 -5.24 30.20 -4.03
C ALA A 196 -4.96 29.30 -5.25
N LEU A 197 -5.26 28.00 -5.17
CA LEU A 197 -5.20 27.07 -6.32
C LEU A 197 -6.43 27.18 -7.23
N SER A 198 -7.58 27.61 -6.68
CA SER A 198 -8.83 27.79 -7.44
C SER A 198 -8.90 29.12 -8.19
N GLN A 199 -8.17 30.14 -7.70
CA GLN A 199 -7.90 31.35 -8.44
C GLN A 199 -6.69 31.07 -9.33
N ARG A 200 -6.84 31.21 -10.65
CA ARG A 200 -5.78 30.92 -11.64
C ARG A 200 -4.63 31.94 -11.61
N ASP A 201 -4.08 32.24 -10.43
CA ASP A 201 -2.91 33.10 -10.30
C ASP A 201 -1.67 32.23 -10.15
N ALA A 202 -0.83 32.25 -11.18
CA ALA A 202 0.39 31.43 -11.28
C ALA A 202 1.34 31.62 -10.08
N GLU A 203 1.37 32.82 -9.50
CA GLU A 203 2.15 33.11 -8.28
C GLU A 203 1.64 32.36 -7.05
N GLY A 204 0.33 32.15 -6.91
CA GLY A 204 -0.26 31.41 -5.79
C GLY A 204 0.06 29.92 -5.84
N VAL A 205 0.06 29.34 -7.04
CA VAL A 205 0.39 27.94 -7.31
C VAL A 205 1.86 27.65 -7.02
N ASP A 206 2.77 28.49 -7.49
CA ASP A 206 4.21 28.33 -7.22
C ASP A 206 4.54 28.54 -5.74
N THR A 207 3.85 29.45 -5.06
CA THR A 207 4.02 29.68 -3.62
C THR A 207 3.55 28.47 -2.81
N ALA A 208 2.41 27.87 -3.16
CA ALA A 208 1.90 26.66 -2.50
C ALA A 208 2.80 25.43 -2.77
N LEU A 209 3.28 25.27 -4.01
CA LEU A 209 4.23 24.20 -4.37
C LEU A 209 5.57 24.36 -3.65
N ASN A 210 6.08 25.58 -3.53
CA ASN A 210 7.32 25.85 -2.79
C ASN A 210 7.14 25.66 -1.29
N ALA A 211 5.99 26.01 -0.72
CA ALA A 211 5.67 25.72 0.67
C ALA A 211 5.65 24.19 0.92
N LEU A 212 5.01 23.41 0.04
CA LEU A 212 5.00 21.94 0.12
C LEU A 212 6.38 21.32 -0.04
N LYS A 213 7.23 21.85 -0.94
CA LYS A 213 8.61 21.38 -1.14
C LYS A 213 9.52 21.71 0.05
N ASN A 214 9.19 22.73 0.84
CA ASN A 214 10.01 23.21 1.96
C ASN A 214 9.56 22.70 3.33
N ILE A 215 8.49 21.90 3.41
CA ILE A 215 8.18 21.14 4.63
C ILE A 215 9.31 20.14 4.84
N LYS A 216 10.15 20.38 5.84
CA LYS A 216 11.18 19.43 6.27
C LYS A 216 10.62 18.48 7.32
N PHE A 217 10.88 17.20 7.07
CA PHE A 217 10.61 16.04 7.94
C PHE A 217 11.33 16.15 9.29
#